data_AF-A0A843F6Z0-F1
#
_entry.id   AF-A0A843F6Z0-F1
#
_cell.length_a   1.000
_cell.length_b   1.000
_cell.length_c   1.000
_cell.angle_alpha   90.00
_cell.angle_beta   90.00
_cell.angle_gamma   90.00
#
_symmetry.space_group_name_H-M   'P 1'
#
loop_
_entity.id
_entity.type
_entity.pdbx_description
1 polymer ?
#
loop_
_entity_poly.entity_id
_entity_poly.type
_entity_poly.pdbx_seq_one_letter_code
_entity_poly.pdbx_strand_id
1 'polypeptide(L)'
;FGIDWMPESVNSKECVCGREIKVKEIISGCGYYFCPCGITTPQVDYIATNIDLKNRRFDLHTPDEKLEVQMSIDGLHNVYNVTGVIIAAHEFLKLPYDKILESVATFTGVEGRMEKVAEINSTEIYVDYAHNPAGVQTVLDQFEKLFGDFTCVITVSSESGHDGDLAIFNNALEYAKYVVPASAASQKIACELIRDDSSLTEKILFDHVDDFVKKGTLGASYDEVREGIEKALTMDCGLIVAIGEAATKFKSCVDDL
;
A
#
# COMPACT_ATOMS: atom_id res chain seq x y z
N PHE A 1 -13.00 -12.18 -13.63
CA PHE A 1 -11.81 -12.94 -13.22
C PHE A 1 -11.69 -12.92 -11.70
N GLY A 2 -10.91 -13.82 -11.11
CA GLY A 2 -10.76 -13.88 -9.66
C GLY A 2 -9.50 -14.62 -9.22
N ILE A 3 -9.35 -14.73 -7.90
CA ILE A 3 -8.28 -15.46 -7.23
C ILE A 3 -8.94 -16.54 -6.39
N ASP A 4 -8.46 -17.77 -6.50
CA ASP A 4 -8.79 -18.87 -5.59
C ASP A 4 -7.88 -18.78 -4.35
N TRP A 5 -8.36 -18.05 -3.34
CA TRP A 5 -7.67 -17.86 -2.08
C TRP A 5 -8.66 -17.72 -0.94
N MET A 6 -8.26 -18.09 0.27
CA MET A 6 -9.14 -18.00 1.42
C MET A 6 -9.39 -16.54 1.81
N PRO A 7 -10.65 -16.15 2.10
CA PRO A 7 -10.93 -14.80 2.59
C PRO A 7 -10.15 -14.49 3.87
N GLU A 8 -9.52 -13.32 3.92
CA GLU A 8 -8.76 -12.84 5.08
C GLU A 8 -9.61 -12.01 6.03
N SER A 9 -10.67 -11.39 5.52
CA SER A 9 -11.51 -10.48 6.31
C SER A 9 -12.98 -10.56 5.90
N VAL A 10 -13.84 -9.96 6.73
CA VAL A 10 -15.25 -9.80 6.45
C VAL A 10 -15.64 -8.35 6.64
N ASN A 11 -16.00 -7.68 5.56
CA ASN A 11 -16.40 -6.28 5.57
C ASN A 11 -17.89 -6.10 5.26
N SER A 12 -18.49 -5.04 5.79
CA SER A 12 -19.86 -4.62 5.46
C SER A 12 -19.84 -3.65 4.29
N LYS A 13 -20.66 -3.88 3.26
CA LYS A 13 -20.86 -2.95 2.15
C LYS A 13 -22.35 -2.77 1.85
N GLU A 14 -22.73 -1.59 1.39
CA GLU A 14 -24.09 -1.35 0.91
C GLU A 14 -24.28 -1.95 -0.49
N CYS A 15 -25.26 -2.83 -0.64
CA CYS A 15 -25.71 -3.36 -1.91
C CYS A 15 -26.57 -2.33 -2.64
N VAL A 16 -26.63 -2.38 -3.98
CA VAL A 16 -27.46 -1.46 -4.79
C VAL A 16 -28.96 -1.47 -4.46
N CYS A 17 -29.44 -2.47 -3.71
CA CYS A 17 -30.81 -2.50 -3.17
C CYS A 17 -30.99 -1.79 -1.82
N GLY A 18 -29.95 -1.10 -1.33
CA GLY A 18 -29.92 -0.37 -0.06
C GLY A 18 -29.68 -1.25 1.19
N ARG A 19 -29.41 -2.55 1.02
CA ARG A 19 -29.10 -3.45 2.15
C ARG A 19 -27.61 -3.51 2.39
N GLU A 20 -27.23 -3.44 3.66
CA GLU A 20 -25.88 -3.81 4.07
C GLU A 20 -25.68 -5.33 3.92
N ILE A 21 -24.59 -5.73 3.26
CA ILE A 21 -24.20 -7.13 3.06
C ILE A 21 -22.79 -7.37 3.57
N LYS A 22 -22.53 -8.61 4.00
CA LYS A 22 -21.19 -9.07 4.33
C LYS A 22 -20.47 -9.54 3.08
N VAL A 23 -19.27 -9.00 2.86
CA VAL A 23 -18.34 -9.43 1.83
C VAL A 23 -17.20 -10.16 2.53
N LYS A 24 -17.01 -11.45 2.23
CA LYS A 24 -15.84 -12.22 2.65
C LYS A 24 -14.71 -11.89 1.69
N GLU A 25 -13.86 -10.95 2.07
CA GLU A 25 -12.87 -10.36 1.18
C GLU A 25 -11.62 -11.24 1.09
N ILE A 26 -11.23 -11.55 -0.14
CA ILE A 26 -9.96 -12.18 -0.49
C ILE A 26 -8.87 -11.10 -0.60
N ILE A 27 -9.23 -10.00 -1.27
CA ILE A 27 -8.50 -8.73 -1.29
C ILE A 27 -9.52 -7.62 -1.04
N SER A 28 -9.07 -6.43 -0.63
CA SER A 28 -9.97 -5.31 -0.35
C SER A 28 -10.96 -5.07 -1.50
N GLY A 29 -12.25 -5.18 -1.16
CA GLY A 29 -13.37 -5.03 -2.09
C GLY A 29 -13.64 -6.15 -3.08
N CYS A 30 -12.88 -7.24 -3.09
CA CYS A 30 -13.15 -8.41 -3.93
C CYS A 30 -13.25 -9.68 -3.08
N GLY A 31 -14.30 -10.46 -3.30
CA GLY A 31 -14.48 -11.72 -2.58
C GLY A 31 -15.88 -12.29 -2.70
N TYR A 32 -16.27 -13.09 -1.71
CA TYR A 32 -17.54 -13.80 -1.72
C TYR A 32 -18.63 -13.03 -1.01
N TYR A 33 -19.73 -12.77 -1.70
CA TYR A 33 -20.89 -12.07 -1.16
C TYR A 33 -22.18 -12.62 -1.75
N PHE A 34 -23.27 -12.45 -1.00
CA PHE A 34 -24.61 -12.78 -1.43
C PHE A 34 -25.59 -11.79 -0.81
N CYS A 35 -26.48 -11.25 -1.63
CA CYS A 35 -27.59 -10.41 -1.22
C CYS A 35 -28.91 -11.09 -1.60
N PRO A 36 -29.95 -11.08 -0.73
CA PRO A 36 -31.27 -11.60 -1.07
C PRO A 36 -31.97 -10.94 -2.26
N CYS A 37 -31.47 -9.83 -2.82
CA CYS A 37 -31.97 -9.29 -4.10
C CYS A 37 -31.44 -10.04 -5.33
N GLY A 38 -30.61 -11.07 -5.15
CA GLY A 38 -30.03 -11.87 -6.24
C GLY A 38 -28.62 -11.44 -6.64
N ILE A 39 -28.07 -10.38 -6.06
CA ILE A 39 -26.68 -9.97 -6.30
C ILE A 39 -25.75 -10.91 -5.52
N THR A 40 -24.85 -11.56 -6.23
CA THR A 40 -23.88 -12.51 -5.68
C THR A 40 -22.56 -12.39 -6.42
N THR A 41 -21.49 -12.92 -5.85
CA THR A 41 -20.21 -13.06 -6.56
C THR A 41 -20.44 -13.82 -7.87
N PRO A 42 -20.05 -13.25 -9.03
CA PRO A 42 -20.26 -13.88 -10.32
C PRO A 42 -19.36 -15.09 -10.49
N GLN A 43 -19.76 -16.02 -11.36
CA GLN A 43 -18.80 -16.98 -11.92
C GLN A 43 -17.79 -16.24 -12.78
N VAL A 44 -16.55 -16.72 -12.78
CA VAL A 44 -15.44 -16.09 -13.48
C VAL A 44 -14.84 -17.07 -14.49
N ASP A 45 -14.55 -16.58 -15.69
CA ASP A 45 -13.93 -17.39 -16.74
C ASP A 45 -12.40 -17.51 -16.59
N TYR A 46 -11.83 -16.60 -15.80
CA TYR A 46 -10.41 -16.54 -15.49
C TYR A 46 -10.20 -16.61 -13.99
N ILE A 47 -9.37 -17.55 -13.53
CA ILE A 47 -9.10 -17.74 -12.10
C ILE A 47 -7.63 -18.07 -11.86
N ALA A 48 -7.00 -17.33 -10.94
CA ALA A 48 -5.67 -17.61 -10.43
C ALA A 48 -5.75 -18.67 -9.32
N THR A 49 -4.96 -19.73 -9.41
CA THR A 49 -4.91 -20.86 -8.47
C THR A 49 -3.45 -21.23 -8.17
N ASN A 50 -3.22 -22.17 -7.24
CA ASN A 50 -1.87 -22.66 -6.88
C ASN A 50 -0.89 -21.52 -6.56
N ILE A 51 -1.34 -20.51 -5.83
CA ILE A 51 -0.59 -19.28 -5.57
C ILE A 51 0.50 -19.54 -4.55
N ASP A 52 1.74 -19.31 -4.97
CA ASP A 52 2.94 -19.32 -4.14
C ASP A 52 3.50 -17.90 -4.08
N LEU A 53 3.10 -17.17 -3.04
CA LEU A 53 3.56 -15.79 -2.82
C LEU A 53 5.07 -15.72 -2.57
N LYS A 54 5.68 -16.75 -1.99
CA LYS A 54 7.12 -16.77 -1.67
C LYS A 54 7.96 -16.88 -2.93
N ASN A 55 7.54 -17.73 -3.87
CA ASN A 55 8.22 -17.89 -5.15
C ASN A 55 7.64 -17.00 -6.25
N ARG A 56 6.64 -16.17 -5.94
CA ARG A 56 5.95 -15.26 -6.87
C ARG A 56 5.40 -15.98 -8.11
N ARG A 57 4.76 -17.14 -7.88
CA ARG A 57 4.19 -17.99 -8.95
C ARG A 57 2.73 -18.29 -8.71
N PHE A 58 1.98 -18.48 -9.79
CA PHE A 58 0.62 -18.99 -9.74
C PHE A 58 0.23 -19.62 -11.08
N ASP A 59 -0.82 -20.44 -11.06
CA ASP A 59 -1.48 -20.94 -12.27
C ASP A 59 -2.64 -20.00 -12.63
N LEU A 60 -2.72 -19.56 -13.88
CA LEU A 60 -3.88 -18.86 -14.40
C LEU A 60 -4.67 -19.80 -15.31
N HIS A 61 -5.87 -20.17 -14.87
CA HIS A 61 -6.83 -20.86 -15.73
C HIS A 61 -7.57 -19.83 -16.56
N THR A 62 -7.51 -19.99 -17.88
CA THR A 62 -8.27 -19.21 -18.87
C THR A 62 -9.40 -20.07 -19.45
N PRO A 63 -10.30 -19.51 -20.29
CA PRO A 63 -11.28 -20.31 -21.01
C PRO A 63 -10.67 -21.42 -21.88
N ASP A 64 -9.44 -21.18 -22.39
CA ASP A 64 -8.82 -22.00 -23.42
C ASP A 64 -7.68 -22.89 -22.90
N GLU A 65 -6.90 -22.41 -21.93
CA GLU A 65 -5.72 -23.13 -21.43
C GLU A 65 -5.34 -22.77 -19.98
N LYS A 66 -4.38 -23.51 -19.42
CA LYS A 66 -3.76 -23.18 -18.14
C LYS A 66 -2.38 -22.60 -18.38
N LEU A 67 -2.12 -21.41 -17.86
CA LEU A 67 -0.85 -20.71 -17.96
C LEU A 67 -0.10 -20.78 -16.63
N GLU A 68 1.18 -21.09 -16.66
CA GLU A 68 2.06 -20.89 -15.50
C GLU A 68 2.58 -19.45 -15.52
N VAL A 69 2.28 -18.69 -14.47
CA VAL A 69 2.67 -17.28 -14.37
C VAL A 69 3.76 -17.12 -13.31
N GLN A 70 4.85 -16.46 -13.69
CA GLN A 70 5.91 -15.99 -12.81
C GLN A 70 5.88 -14.47 -12.78
N MET A 71 5.92 -13.86 -11.60
CA MET A 71 6.07 -12.41 -11.43
C MET A 71 7.34 -12.07 -10.65
N SER A 72 7.73 -10.80 -10.73
CA SER A 72 8.88 -10.24 -9.99
C SER A 72 8.46 -9.24 -8.90
N ILE A 73 7.16 -9.03 -8.71
CA ILE A 73 6.57 -8.19 -7.66
C ILE A 73 5.83 -9.06 -6.63
N ASP A 74 5.79 -8.63 -5.37
CA ASP A 74 5.24 -9.43 -4.27
C ASP A 74 3.76 -9.13 -3.99
N GLY A 75 3.09 -10.04 -3.28
CA GLY A 75 1.77 -9.82 -2.69
C GLY A 75 0.57 -10.33 -3.51
N LEU A 76 -0.48 -10.73 -2.80
CA LEU A 76 -1.71 -11.30 -3.38
C LEU A 76 -2.46 -10.30 -4.28
N HIS A 77 -2.44 -9.02 -3.94
CA HIS A 77 -3.03 -7.96 -4.76
C HIS A 77 -2.35 -7.87 -6.14
N ASN A 78 -1.06 -8.19 -6.23
CA ASN A 78 -0.35 -8.22 -7.51
C ASN A 78 -0.70 -9.45 -8.35
N VAL A 79 -1.02 -10.60 -7.73
CA VAL A 79 -1.63 -11.74 -8.45
C VAL A 79 -2.93 -11.32 -9.13
N TYR A 80 -3.78 -10.54 -8.43
CA TYR A 80 -5.03 -10.01 -8.99
C TYR A 80 -4.76 -9.06 -10.16
N ASN A 81 -3.86 -8.10 -9.96
CA ASN A 81 -3.54 -7.09 -10.95
C ASN A 81 -2.90 -7.71 -12.21
N VAL A 82 -1.94 -8.62 -12.03
CA VAL A 82 -1.29 -9.34 -13.13
C VAL A 82 -2.29 -10.18 -13.90
N THR A 83 -3.23 -10.86 -13.21
CA THR A 83 -4.33 -11.57 -13.88
C THR A 83 -5.14 -10.63 -14.75
N GLY A 84 -5.53 -9.46 -14.23
CA GLY A 84 -6.22 -8.42 -15.00
C GLY A 84 -5.42 -7.92 -16.22
N VAL A 85 -4.11 -7.71 -16.07
CA VAL A 85 -3.21 -7.30 -17.17
C VAL A 85 -3.12 -8.37 -18.25
N ILE A 86 -2.95 -9.65 -17.86
CA ILE A 86 -2.87 -10.76 -18.82
C ILE A 86 -4.16 -10.84 -19.64
N ILE A 87 -5.31 -10.78 -18.98
CA ILE A 87 -6.62 -10.78 -19.65
C ILE A 87 -6.74 -9.57 -20.57
N ALA A 88 -6.40 -8.37 -20.09
CA ALA A 88 -6.54 -7.16 -20.87
C ALA A 88 -5.69 -7.19 -22.15
N ALA A 89 -4.43 -7.59 -22.01
CA ALA A 89 -3.47 -7.69 -23.11
C ALA A 89 -3.86 -8.80 -24.12
N HIS A 90 -4.34 -9.94 -23.64
CA HIS A 90 -4.74 -11.03 -24.52
C HIS A 90 -6.07 -10.75 -25.21
N GLU A 91 -7.12 -10.41 -24.45
CA GLU A 91 -8.47 -10.30 -24.97
C GLU A 91 -8.71 -9.05 -25.81
N PHE A 92 -8.14 -7.90 -25.41
CA PHE A 92 -8.40 -6.64 -26.10
C PHE A 92 -7.28 -6.23 -27.04
N LEU A 93 -6.03 -6.52 -26.70
CA LEU A 93 -4.87 -6.19 -27.54
C LEU A 93 -4.41 -7.33 -28.43
N LYS A 94 -4.99 -8.54 -28.26
CA LYS A 94 -4.68 -9.74 -29.05
C LYS A 94 -3.20 -10.11 -29.06
N LEU A 95 -2.52 -9.85 -27.93
CA LEU A 95 -1.13 -10.25 -27.74
C LEU A 95 -1.06 -11.75 -27.37
N PRO A 96 -0.05 -12.49 -27.86
CA PRO A 96 0.10 -13.90 -27.53
C PRO A 96 0.60 -14.05 -26.09
N TYR A 97 0.17 -15.12 -25.40
CA TYR A 97 0.46 -15.32 -23.97
C TYR A 97 1.96 -15.38 -23.67
N ASP A 98 2.76 -15.99 -24.52
CA ASP A 98 4.22 -16.08 -24.35
C ASP A 98 4.86 -14.69 -24.17
N LYS A 99 4.47 -13.71 -25.00
CA LYS A 99 4.97 -12.33 -24.91
C LYS A 99 4.47 -11.59 -23.68
N ILE A 100 3.23 -11.83 -23.28
CA ILE A 100 2.65 -11.26 -22.07
C ILE A 100 3.39 -11.80 -20.83
N LEU A 101 3.57 -13.12 -20.74
CA LEU A 101 4.22 -13.77 -19.61
C LEU A 101 5.70 -13.39 -19.50
N GLU A 102 6.42 -13.26 -20.63
CA GLU A 102 7.78 -12.72 -20.67
C GLU A 102 7.86 -11.30 -20.08
N SER A 103 6.89 -10.44 -20.43
CA SER A 103 6.82 -9.07 -19.91
C SER A 103 6.47 -9.02 -18.42
N VAL A 104 5.50 -9.84 -17.98
CA VAL A 104 5.10 -9.95 -16.57
C VAL A 104 6.27 -10.43 -15.70
N ALA A 105 7.02 -11.43 -16.17
CA ALA A 105 8.15 -11.99 -15.43
C ALA A 105 9.28 -10.96 -15.22
N THR A 106 9.43 -9.99 -16.11
CA THR A 106 10.50 -8.97 -16.06
C THR A 106 10.04 -7.64 -15.46
N PHE A 107 8.75 -7.48 -15.17
CA PHE A 107 8.21 -6.26 -14.59
C PHE A 107 8.63 -6.11 -13.12
N THR A 108 9.39 -5.06 -12.81
CA THR A 108 9.98 -4.81 -11.48
C THR A 108 9.13 -3.91 -10.59
N GLY A 109 7.89 -3.62 -10.99
CA GLY A 109 7.02 -2.70 -10.26
C GLY A 109 6.98 -1.30 -10.86
N VAL A 110 6.32 -0.40 -10.14
CA VAL A 110 6.18 1.01 -10.51
C VAL A 110 7.05 1.83 -9.57
N GLU A 111 7.74 2.82 -10.13
CA GLU A 111 8.47 3.81 -9.35
C GLU A 111 7.55 4.41 -8.26
N GLY A 112 8.02 4.42 -7.02
CA GLY A 112 7.27 4.89 -5.86
C GLY A 112 6.21 3.94 -5.33
N ARG A 113 6.22 2.64 -5.65
CA ARG A 113 5.30 1.65 -5.07
C ARG A 113 6.07 0.53 -4.39
N MET A 114 6.03 0.50 -3.06
CA MET A 114 6.88 -0.35 -2.21
C MET A 114 8.32 -0.43 -2.74
N GLU A 115 8.87 0.70 -3.15
CA GLU A 115 10.19 0.77 -3.79
C GLU A 115 11.27 0.84 -2.71
N LYS A 116 12.18 -0.14 -2.65
CA LYS A 116 13.40 -0.04 -1.83
C LYS A 116 14.33 0.99 -2.48
N VAL A 117 14.60 2.09 -1.77
CA VAL A 117 15.41 3.21 -2.29
C VAL A 117 16.83 3.20 -1.74
N ALA A 118 17.04 2.66 -0.54
CA ALA A 118 18.36 2.57 0.08
C ALA A 118 18.41 1.50 1.17
N GLU A 119 19.63 1.21 1.62
CA GLU A 119 19.90 0.48 2.85
C GLU A 119 21.06 1.18 3.57
N ILE A 120 20.79 1.71 4.76
CA ILE A 120 21.74 2.52 5.55
C ILE A 120 21.84 1.90 6.94
N ASN A 121 23.06 1.59 7.39
CA ASN A 121 23.31 0.98 8.70
C ASN A 121 22.50 -0.31 8.98
N SER A 122 22.25 -1.13 7.94
CA SER A 122 21.39 -2.33 7.99
C SER A 122 19.88 -2.05 8.16
N THR A 123 19.46 -0.79 7.96
CA THR A 123 18.05 -0.40 7.90
C THR A 123 17.65 -0.21 6.44
N GLU A 124 16.68 -0.98 5.97
CA GLU A 124 16.11 -0.82 4.63
C GLU A 124 15.15 0.38 4.59
N ILE A 125 15.21 1.17 3.52
CA ILE A 125 14.35 2.34 3.33
C ILE A 125 13.48 2.12 2.10
N TYR A 126 12.17 2.18 2.29
CA TYR A 126 11.17 2.06 1.24
C TYR A 126 10.36 3.34 1.10
N VAL A 127 9.90 3.61 -0.12
CA VAL A 127 8.93 4.68 -0.40
C VAL A 127 7.65 4.11 -1.02
N ASP A 128 6.49 4.68 -0.66
CA ASP A 128 5.23 4.42 -1.35
C ASP A 128 4.43 5.70 -1.60
N TYR A 129 3.87 5.83 -2.80
CA TYR A 129 3.06 6.96 -3.26
C TYR A 129 1.68 7.07 -2.57
N ALA A 130 1.28 6.09 -1.74
CA ALA A 130 -0.01 6.11 -1.05
C ALA A 130 -0.20 7.42 -0.25
N HIS A 131 -1.32 8.10 -0.51
CA HIS A 131 -1.61 9.44 0.03
C HIS A 131 -3.07 9.62 0.48
N ASN A 132 -3.91 8.58 0.33
CA ASN A 132 -5.28 8.58 0.84
C ASN A 132 -5.43 7.49 1.92
N PRO A 133 -6.39 7.61 2.85
CA PRO A 133 -6.49 6.71 4.01
C PRO A 133 -6.54 5.22 3.63
N ALA A 134 -7.39 4.84 2.68
CA ALA A 134 -7.56 3.44 2.28
C ALA A 134 -6.30 2.86 1.64
N GLY A 135 -5.63 3.64 0.79
CA GLY A 135 -4.36 3.27 0.16
C GLY A 135 -3.24 3.12 1.17
N VAL A 136 -3.12 4.08 2.11
CA VAL A 136 -2.12 4.02 3.18
C VAL A 136 -2.35 2.80 4.06
N GLN A 137 -3.59 2.56 4.51
CA GLN A 137 -3.93 1.37 5.29
C GLN A 137 -3.48 0.08 4.60
N THR A 138 -3.81 -0.05 3.30
CA THR A 138 -3.46 -1.24 2.51
C THR A 138 -1.94 -1.45 2.42
N VAL A 139 -1.17 -0.37 2.21
CA VAL A 139 0.29 -0.43 2.11
C VAL A 139 0.92 -0.79 3.45
N LEU A 140 0.48 -0.16 4.54
CA LEU A 140 1.06 -0.39 5.86
C LEU A 140 0.76 -1.79 6.40
N ASP A 141 -0.47 -2.30 6.22
CA ASP A 141 -0.83 -3.69 6.53
C ASP A 141 0.05 -4.70 5.76
N GLN A 142 0.36 -4.40 4.51
CA GLN A 142 1.24 -5.26 3.70
C GLN A 142 2.68 -5.23 4.19
N PHE A 143 3.21 -4.07 4.56
CA PHE A 143 4.55 -3.97 5.15
C PHE A 143 4.64 -4.74 6.47
N GLU A 144 3.65 -4.61 7.35
CA GLU A 144 3.60 -5.35 8.62
C GLU A 144 3.60 -6.88 8.37
N LYS A 145 2.76 -7.37 7.45
CA LYS A 145 2.67 -8.80 7.12
C LYS A 145 3.94 -9.37 6.51
N LEU A 146 4.65 -8.59 5.68
CA LEU A 146 5.82 -9.05 4.94
C LEU A 146 7.11 -8.94 5.75
N PHE A 147 7.25 -7.87 6.53
CA PHE A 147 8.52 -7.49 7.17
C PHE A 147 8.44 -7.37 8.69
N GLY A 148 7.24 -7.36 9.28
CA GLY A 148 7.05 -7.16 10.71
C GLY A 148 7.17 -5.69 11.11
N ASP A 149 7.90 -5.41 12.19
CA ASP A 149 8.07 -4.05 12.72
C ASP A 149 8.76 -3.11 11.72
N PHE A 150 8.18 -1.92 11.51
CA PHE A 150 8.77 -0.84 10.71
C PHE A 150 8.50 0.54 11.33
N THR A 151 9.29 1.54 10.93
CA THR A 151 9.07 2.97 11.23
C THR A 151 8.39 3.65 10.04
N CYS A 152 7.27 4.34 10.26
CA CYS A 152 6.53 5.05 9.22
C CYS A 152 6.88 6.53 9.19
N VAL A 153 7.28 7.06 8.03
CA VAL A 153 7.54 8.49 7.80
C VAL A 153 6.38 9.07 6.98
N ILE A 154 5.60 9.98 7.57
CA ILE A 154 4.38 10.53 6.96
C ILE A 154 4.69 11.87 6.28
N THR A 155 4.82 11.84 4.95
CA THR A 155 5.07 13.04 4.10
C THR A 155 3.79 13.56 3.44
N VAL A 156 2.65 12.99 3.81
CA VAL A 156 1.34 13.25 3.19
C VAL A 156 0.68 14.49 3.77
N SER A 157 0.10 15.31 2.89
CA SER A 157 -0.94 16.27 3.23
C SER A 157 -2.17 15.97 2.38
N SER A 158 -3.22 15.46 3.01
CA SER A 158 -4.42 14.91 2.39
C SER A 158 -5.23 15.98 1.65
N GLU A 159 -5.81 15.60 0.51
CA GLU A 159 -6.78 16.46 -0.20
C GLU A 159 -8.12 16.55 0.52
N SER A 160 -8.42 15.58 1.39
CA SER A 160 -9.59 15.61 2.28
C SER A 160 -9.39 16.50 3.52
N GLY A 161 -8.25 17.19 3.61
CA GLY A 161 -7.91 18.06 4.73
C GLY A 161 -7.67 17.29 6.02
N HIS A 162 -7.98 17.94 7.15
CA HIS A 162 -7.68 17.45 8.49
C HIS A 162 -8.20 16.04 8.78
N ASP A 163 -9.46 15.72 8.44
CA ASP A 163 -10.03 14.39 8.67
C ASP A 163 -9.24 13.30 7.92
N GLY A 164 -8.77 13.62 6.71
CA GLY A 164 -7.94 12.72 5.93
C GLY A 164 -6.54 12.54 6.51
N ASP A 165 -5.93 13.63 6.97
CA ASP A 165 -4.62 13.62 7.63
C ASP A 165 -4.68 12.80 8.93
N LEU A 166 -5.72 13.00 9.74
CA LEU A 166 -5.97 12.25 10.97
C LEU A 166 -6.17 10.76 10.70
N ALA A 167 -6.95 10.39 9.68
CA ALA A 167 -7.16 9.00 9.32
C ALA A 167 -5.85 8.32 8.86
N ILE A 168 -5.04 9.01 8.06
CA ILE A 168 -3.71 8.51 7.63
C ILE A 168 -2.79 8.32 8.83
N PHE A 169 -2.78 9.29 9.76
CA PHE A 169 -1.97 9.21 10.95
C PHE A 169 -2.38 8.03 11.85
N ASN A 170 -3.68 7.83 12.04
CA ASN A 170 -4.20 6.71 12.83
C ASN A 170 -3.84 5.36 12.20
N ASN A 171 -3.89 5.23 10.87
CA ASN A 171 -3.39 4.03 10.20
C ASN A 171 -1.90 3.80 10.51
N ALA A 172 -1.07 4.85 10.47
CA ALA A 172 0.34 4.71 10.83
C ALA A 172 0.53 4.29 12.30
N LEU A 173 -0.27 4.82 13.22
CA LEU A 173 -0.27 4.41 14.63
C LEU A 173 -0.78 2.98 14.84
N GLU A 174 -1.63 2.46 13.97
CA GLU A 174 -2.10 1.08 14.05
C GLU A 174 -1.01 0.09 13.64
N TYR A 175 -0.38 0.28 12.48
CA TYR A 175 0.51 -0.71 11.86
C TYR A 175 2.00 -0.51 12.13
N ALA A 176 2.48 0.74 12.31
CA ALA A 176 3.90 0.99 12.46
C ALA A 176 4.34 0.85 13.93
N LYS A 177 5.60 0.46 14.16
CA LYS A 177 6.22 0.48 15.50
C LYS A 177 6.44 1.91 15.98
N TYR A 178 6.94 2.76 15.08
CA TYR A 178 7.20 4.19 15.32
C TYR A 178 6.65 5.03 14.17
N VAL A 179 6.28 6.28 14.46
CA VAL A 179 5.73 7.21 13.47
C VAL A 179 6.49 8.54 13.50
N VAL A 180 6.99 8.96 12.34
CA VAL A 180 7.66 10.25 12.14
C VAL A 180 6.79 11.16 11.27
N PRO A 181 6.20 12.24 11.82
CA PRO A 181 5.52 13.26 11.04
C PRO A 181 6.52 14.12 10.27
N ALA A 182 6.55 13.97 8.94
CA ALA A 182 7.49 14.63 8.03
C ALA A 182 6.77 15.55 7.03
N SER A 183 5.69 16.19 7.48
CA SER A 183 5.00 17.26 6.76
C SER A 183 4.33 18.18 7.77
N ALA A 184 4.20 19.47 7.45
CA ALA A 184 3.44 20.41 8.28
C ALA A 184 2.02 19.92 8.65
N ALA A 185 1.37 19.13 7.79
CA ALA A 185 0.04 18.56 8.08
C ALA A 185 0.13 17.43 9.13
N SER A 186 0.97 16.44 8.91
CA SER A 186 1.16 15.33 9.86
C SER A 186 1.73 15.81 11.20
N GLN A 187 2.57 16.85 11.21
CA GLN A 187 3.09 17.49 12.42
C GLN A 187 2.00 18.17 13.26
N LYS A 188 1.01 18.82 12.62
CA LYS A 188 -0.15 19.39 13.33
C LYS A 188 -1.03 18.31 13.96
N ILE A 189 -1.27 17.20 13.24
CA ILE A 189 -1.99 16.05 13.79
C ILE A 189 -1.23 15.45 14.98
N ALA A 190 0.09 15.28 14.86
CA ALA A 190 0.93 14.80 15.96
C ALA A 190 0.82 15.70 17.21
N CYS A 191 0.87 17.02 17.06
CA CYS A 191 0.65 17.97 18.15
C CYS A 191 -0.70 17.77 18.86
N GLU A 192 -1.77 17.61 18.09
CA GLU A 192 -3.13 17.43 18.63
C GLU A 192 -3.23 16.11 19.40
N LEU A 193 -2.78 15.01 18.80
CA LEU A 193 -2.82 13.68 19.42
C LEU A 193 -1.98 13.60 20.70
N ILE A 194 -0.76 14.15 20.70
CA ILE A 194 0.12 14.16 21.89
C ILE A 194 -0.46 15.03 23.01
N ARG A 195 -1.13 16.13 22.67
CA ARG A 195 -1.80 16.98 23.67
C ARG A 195 -2.95 16.22 24.34
N ASP A 196 -3.67 15.41 23.58
CA ASP A 196 -4.82 14.67 24.06
C ASP A 196 -4.40 13.37 24.80
N ASP A 197 -3.30 12.74 24.38
CA ASP A 197 -2.67 11.59 25.03
C ASP A 197 -1.13 11.70 24.99
N SER A 198 -0.53 12.10 26.11
CA SER A 198 0.91 12.31 26.23
C SER A 198 1.73 11.01 26.16
N SER A 199 1.10 9.83 26.36
CA SER A 199 1.80 8.55 26.25
C SER A 199 2.24 8.24 24.81
N LEU A 200 1.58 8.86 23.82
CA LEU A 200 1.93 8.71 22.41
C LEU A 200 3.33 9.26 22.06
N THR A 201 3.97 10.01 22.95
CA THR A 201 5.37 10.47 22.78
C THR A 201 6.38 9.32 22.71
N GLU A 202 6.03 8.13 23.20
CA GLU A 202 6.87 6.92 23.06
C GLU A 202 6.85 6.35 21.63
N LYS A 203 5.81 6.67 20.85
CA LYS A 203 5.57 6.13 19.50
C LYS A 203 5.73 7.19 18.40
N ILE A 204 5.40 8.45 18.69
CA ILE A 204 5.44 9.57 17.76
C ILE A 204 6.72 10.39 17.96
N LEU A 205 7.52 10.47 16.90
CA LEU A 205 8.78 11.18 16.85
C LEU A 205 8.60 12.60 16.34
N PHE A 206 8.15 13.50 17.22
CA PHE A 206 7.79 14.87 16.87
C PHE A 206 8.66 15.90 17.63
N ASP A 207 9.22 16.88 16.90
CA ASP A 207 10.03 17.95 17.52
C ASP A 207 9.38 19.33 17.39
N HIS A 208 8.82 19.64 16.21
CA HIS A 208 8.30 20.95 15.87
C HIS A 208 7.29 20.88 14.72
N VAL A 209 6.51 21.96 14.56
CA VAL A 209 5.64 22.16 13.39
C VAL A 209 6.31 23.13 12.43
N ASP A 210 6.46 22.72 11.18
CA ASP A 210 7.02 23.51 10.10
C ASP A 210 6.01 24.49 9.50
N ASP A 211 6.55 25.63 9.06
CA ASP A 211 5.82 26.63 8.27
C ASP A 211 5.86 26.26 6.77
N PHE A 212 5.46 25.03 6.43
CA PHE A 212 5.32 24.61 5.03
C PHE A 212 3.89 24.79 4.51
N VAL A 213 3.77 25.35 3.31
CA VAL A 213 2.52 25.45 2.56
C VAL A 213 2.57 24.48 1.39
N LYS A 214 1.65 23.51 1.40
CA LYS A 214 1.47 22.49 0.35
C LYS A 214 1.57 23.11 -1.05
N LYS A 215 2.44 22.55 -1.91
CA LYS A 215 2.62 22.99 -3.30
C LYS A 215 2.08 21.93 -4.26
N GLY A 216 0.91 22.17 -4.83
CA GLY A 216 0.24 21.18 -5.68
C GLY A 216 -0.17 19.95 -4.86
N THR A 217 0.26 18.77 -5.30
CA THR A 217 0.05 17.48 -4.63
C THR A 217 1.11 17.12 -3.59
N LEU A 218 2.24 17.85 -3.55
CA LEU A 218 3.35 17.57 -2.64
C LEU A 218 3.02 18.02 -1.22
N GLY A 219 2.88 17.05 -0.32
CA GLY A 219 2.56 17.26 1.09
C GLY A 219 3.73 17.78 1.94
N ALA A 220 4.96 17.55 1.49
CA ALA A 220 6.18 17.94 2.18
C ALA A 220 7.22 18.51 1.19
N SER A 221 8.17 19.26 1.72
CA SER A 221 9.39 19.74 1.08
C SER A 221 10.50 18.68 1.08
N TYR A 222 11.58 18.93 0.34
CA TYR A 222 12.75 18.07 0.34
C TYR A 222 13.34 17.91 1.75
N ASP A 223 13.49 19.02 2.46
CA ASP A 223 14.09 19.05 3.80
C ASP A 223 13.22 18.29 4.81
N GLU A 224 11.89 18.49 4.80
CA GLU A 224 10.97 17.73 5.65
C GLU A 224 11.06 16.21 5.42
N VAL A 225 11.15 15.77 4.15
CA VAL A 225 11.31 14.33 3.83
C VAL A 225 12.65 13.81 4.34
N ARG A 226 13.74 14.53 4.06
CA ARG A 226 15.10 14.13 4.47
C ARG A 226 15.21 14.05 5.99
N GLU A 227 14.80 15.10 6.71
CA GLU A 227 14.85 15.15 8.18
C GLU A 227 13.95 14.08 8.80
N GLY A 228 12.80 13.79 8.19
CA GLY A 228 11.93 12.69 8.59
C GLY A 228 12.63 11.32 8.50
N ILE A 229 13.35 11.06 7.41
CA ILE A 229 14.11 9.81 7.23
C ILE A 229 15.32 9.76 8.17
N GLU A 230 16.08 10.86 8.31
CA GLU A 230 17.19 10.97 9.27
C GLU A 230 16.73 10.64 10.68
N LYS A 231 15.58 11.18 11.10
CA LYS A 231 15.00 10.90 12.41
C LYS A 231 14.59 9.44 12.54
N ALA A 232 13.96 8.86 11.51
CA ALA A 232 13.59 7.45 11.50
C ALA A 232 14.81 6.51 11.64
N LEU A 233 15.96 6.87 11.06
CA LEU A 233 17.21 6.10 11.17
C LEU A 233 17.78 6.05 12.60
N THR A 234 17.33 6.92 13.50
CA THR A 234 17.75 6.88 14.91
C THR A 234 17.00 5.82 15.74
N MET A 235 15.97 5.19 15.18
CA MET A 235 15.11 4.24 15.87
C MET A 235 15.63 2.81 15.79
N ASP A 236 15.32 2.02 16.83
CA ASP A 236 15.61 0.59 16.86
C ASP A 236 14.59 -0.19 15.99
N CYS A 237 14.76 -0.04 14.69
CA CYS A 237 13.92 -0.64 13.66
C CYS A 237 14.70 -0.81 12.34
N GLY A 238 14.75 -2.04 11.82
CA GLY A 238 15.49 -2.38 10.60
C GLY A 238 14.80 -2.00 9.29
N LEU A 239 13.62 -1.36 9.35
CA LEU A 239 12.82 -1.00 8.18
C LEU A 239 12.17 0.38 8.36
N ILE A 240 12.31 1.24 7.35
CA ILE A 240 11.65 2.55 7.25
C ILE A 240 10.74 2.55 6.02
N VAL A 241 9.51 3.02 6.20
CA VAL A 241 8.53 3.19 5.12
C VAL A 241 8.09 4.65 5.07
N ALA A 242 8.51 5.38 4.03
CA ALA A 242 8.10 6.76 3.79
C ALA A 242 6.91 6.81 2.82
N ILE A 243 5.78 7.33 3.29
CA ILE A 243 4.54 7.38 2.50
C ILE A 243 4.26 8.79 1.97
N GLY A 244 3.70 8.85 0.77
CA GLY A 244 3.24 10.06 0.10
C GLY A 244 4.01 10.41 -1.17
N GLU A 245 3.41 11.28 -1.98
CA GLU A 245 4.02 11.75 -3.22
C GLU A 245 5.36 12.45 -3.00
N ALA A 246 5.52 13.17 -1.88
CA ALA A 246 6.77 13.85 -1.55
C ALA A 246 7.91 12.85 -1.27
N ALA A 247 7.65 11.77 -0.54
CA ALA A 247 8.62 10.69 -0.34
C ALA A 247 9.10 10.09 -1.67
N THR A 248 8.18 9.83 -2.60
CA THR A 248 8.54 9.30 -3.93
C THR A 248 9.36 10.31 -4.74
N LYS A 249 8.93 11.57 -4.77
CA LYS A 249 9.58 12.63 -5.56
C LYS A 249 10.99 12.95 -5.05
N PHE A 250 11.16 12.96 -3.73
CA PHE A 250 12.41 13.36 -3.07
C PHE A 250 13.18 12.15 -2.55
N LYS A 251 12.92 10.94 -3.05
CA LYS A 251 13.59 9.71 -2.62
C LYS A 251 15.11 9.76 -2.72
N SER A 252 15.68 10.56 -3.62
CA SER A 252 17.13 10.77 -3.74
C SER A 252 17.76 11.47 -2.53
N CYS A 253 16.96 12.00 -1.59
CA CYS A 253 17.48 12.59 -0.36
C CYS A 253 18.25 11.57 0.50
N VAL A 254 17.98 10.27 0.32
CA VAL A 254 18.72 9.19 1.00
C VAL A 254 20.18 9.08 0.54
N ASP A 255 20.53 9.61 -0.64
CA ASP A 255 21.92 9.58 -1.14
C ASP A 255 22.83 10.53 -0.35
N ASP A 256 22.24 11.48 0.39
CA ASP A 256 22.94 12.45 1.23
C ASP A 256 23.10 11.98 2.70
N LEU A 257 22.61 10.77 3.04
CA LEU A 257 22.50 10.23 4.41
C LEU A 257 23.56 9.19 4.80
#